data_AF-A0A4R3FZD6-F1
#
_entry.id   AF-A0A4R3FZD6-F1
#
_cell.length_a   1.000
_cell.length_b   1.000
_cell.length_c   1.000
_cell.angle_alpha   90.00
_cell.angle_beta   90.00
_cell.angle_gamma   90.00
#
_symmetry.space_group_name_H-M   'P 1'
#
loop_
_entity.id
_entity.type
_entity.pdbx_description
1 polymer ?
#
loop_
_entity_poly.entity_id
_entity_poly.type
_entity_poly.pdbx_seq_one_letter_code
_entity_poly.pdbx_strand_id
1 'polypeptide(L)'
;MSSVSFLQGLSATQVKALTTTSIQNLSTAQVNALSTTQAAVLSSTQVAAMSTDDVHAMASTSLQVMTASAVGGLSLDQISALASGASSLTTTQVTGLSASVVSQFTQGNLDNFDTAHIQALTSTQISALNAGNIDTQTVSRLSSTQVGKLTSSQVNTLSTGAVLLALSSTQIAGLTSLNASGLTTDSISLLNNSANMQALNAKALAALSTDDIAALNSVGGSSLLSTQIAALTTSQVAALTTVQISNWVSTQVQSLSAKQIVGLDASQLSSTQVGQLQGTQIAALGSTQVGEMSSTQFAAWSSTQLASLSATGAAGLTTDQVTTLDTNDLAQLNVKSLAAVGTDAIAALSSTQVAGLDANHLKALTSTQMAAFTTVEATALTSTQIAQLSSVQIAALSTDDIATFTSAEIASISATGMKGLSSADIMALTDAQLDGFGTQQPNMTNDQVAAVIAAYNDTTVS
;
A
#
# COMPACT_ATOMS: atom_id res chain seq x y z
N MET A 1 -14.68 66.09 -39.83
CA MET A 1 -14.54 64.69 -39.38
C MET A 1 -15.41 64.52 -38.15
N SER A 2 -16.31 63.54 -38.13
CA SER A 2 -17.00 63.18 -36.89
C SER A 2 -15.98 62.67 -35.86
N SER A 3 -16.27 62.81 -34.58
CA SER A 3 -15.42 62.28 -33.50
C SER A 3 -15.18 60.76 -33.61
N VAL A 4 -16.12 60.04 -34.23
CA VAL A 4 -16.01 58.63 -34.64
C VAL A 4 -14.96 58.43 -35.75
N SER A 5 -15.01 59.22 -36.83
CA SER A 5 -14.05 59.11 -37.93
C SER A 5 -12.61 59.47 -37.54
N PHE A 6 -12.43 60.31 -36.52
CA PHE A 6 -11.12 60.60 -35.96
C PHE A 6 -10.51 59.38 -35.24
N LEU A 7 -11.30 58.69 -34.42
CA LEU A 7 -10.82 57.50 -33.70
C LEU A 7 -10.44 56.37 -34.65
N GLN A 8 -11.24 56.11 -35.69
CA GLN A 8 -10.92 55.13 -36.73
C GLN A 8 -9.60 55.45 -37.47
N GLY A 9 -9.18 56.71 -37.49
CA GLY A 9 -7.92 57.15 -38.10
C GLY A 9 -6.67 56.96 -37.23
N LEU A 10 -6.81 56.60 -35.95
CA LEU A 10 -5.67 56.37 -35.07
C LEU A 10 -4.93 55.07 -35.43
N SER A 11 -3.59 55.10 -35.41
CA SER A 11 -2.79 53.88 -35.51
C SER A 11 -2.93 53.00 -34.26
N ALA A 12 -2.63 51.71 -34.39
CA ALA A 12 -2.58 50.79 -33.26
C ALA A 12 -1.67 51.29 -32.11
N THR A 13 -0.51 51.85 -32.45
CA THR A 13 0.41 52.44 -31.47
C THR A 13 -0.22 53.62 -30.72
N GLN A 14 -0.96 54.48 -31.42
CA GLN A 14 -1.66 55.62 -30.80
C GLN A 14 -2.80 55.15 -29.90
N VAL A 15 -3.57 54.13 -30.32
CA VAL A 15 -4.63 53.55 -29.49
C VAL A 15 -4.06 52.93 -28.23
N LYS A 16 -2.97 52.17 -28.33
CA LYS A 16 -2.28 51.59 -27.17
C LYS A 16 -1.71 52.65 -26.21
N ALA A 17 -1.43 53.85 -26.69
CA ALA A 17 -0.94 54.97 -25.89
C ALA A 17 -2.05 55.79 -25.21
N LEU A 18 -3.34 55.53 -25.49
CA LEU A 18 -4.44 56.23 -24.83
C LEU A 18 -4.44 55.96 -23.33
N THR A 19 -4.61 57.02 -22.54
CA THR A 19 -4.74 56.89 -21.07
C THR A 19 -6.12 56.33 -20.70
N THR A 20 -6.25 55.77 -19.50
CA THR A 20 -7.54 55.31 -18.97
C THR A 20 -8.56 56.45 -18.88
N THR A 21 -8.12 57.67 -18.53
CA THR A 21 -8.96 58.87 -18.57
C THR A 21 -9.44 59.19 -19.98
N SER A 22 -8.58 59.01 -20.99
CA SER A 22 -8.98 59.21 -22.39
C SER A 22 -10.05 58.21 -22.82
N ILE A 23 -9.92 56.94 -22.41
CA ILE A 23 -10.90 55.88 -22.70
C ILE A 23 -12.24 56.18 -22.03
N GLN A 24 -12.24 56.56 -20.75
CA GLN A 24 -13.47 56.88 -19.99
C GLN A 24 -14.25 58.08 -20.56
N ASN A 25 -13.57 58.98 -21.26
CA ASN A 25 -14.20 60.15 -21.90
C ASN A 25 -14.75 59.86 -23.30
N LEU A 26 -14.58 58.63 -23.84
CA LEU A 26 -15.20 58.23 -25.09
C LEU A 26 -16.67 57.90 -24.87
N SER A 27 -17.52 58.24 -25.85
CA SER A 27 -18.88 57.70 -25.90
C SER A 27 -18.89 56.24 -26.35
N THR A 28 -19.95 55.50 -26.03
CA THR A 28 -20.13 54.11 -26.50
C THR A 28 -20.07 53.98 -28.02
N ALA A 29 -20.63 54.94 -28.76
CA ALA A 29 -20.52 54.96 -30.23
C ALA A 29 -19.08 55.11 -30.72
N GLN A 30 -18.24 55.84 -29.97
CA GLN A 30 -16.82 56.03 -30.29
C GLN A 30 -15.99 54.79 -29.97
N VAL A 31 -16.24 54.13 -28.84
CA VAL A 31 -15.60 52.85 -28.52
C VAL A 31 -15.97 51.78 -29.56
N ASN A 32 -17.25 51.66 -29.92
CA ASN A 32 -17.71 50.67 -30.88
C ASN A 32 -17.25 50.94 -32.31
N ALA A 33 -16.80 52.16 -32.59
CA ALA A 33 -16.19 52.49 -33.85
C ALA A 33 -14.72 52.09 -33.95
N LEU A 34 -14.09 51.57 -32.89
CA LEU A 34 -12.72 51.04 -32.99
C LEU A 34 -12.68 49.88 -33.99
N SER A 35 -11.74 49.96 -34.93
CA SER A 35 -11.45 48.84 -35.84
C SER A 35 -10.89 47.63 -35.09
N THR A 36 -10.95 46.45 -35.70
CA THR A 36 -10.36 45.22 -35.13
C THR A 36 -8.85 45.36 -34.87
N THR A 37 -8.11 46.04 -35.75
CA THR A 37 -6.67 46.33 -35.56
C THR A 37 -6.42 47.18 -34.31
N GLN A 38 -7.31 48.11 -34.00
CA GLN A 38 -7.21 48.98 -32.83
C GLN A 38 -7.64 48.26 -31.55
N ALA A 39 -8.73 47.48 -31.62
CA ALA A 39 -9.19 46.66 -30.50
C ALA A 39 -8.12 45.63 -30.08
N ALA A 40 -7.41 45.04 -31.06
CA ALA A 40 -6.39 44.02 -30.82
C ALA A 40 -5.20 44.50 -29.95
N VAL A 41 -4.95 45.81 -29.89
CA VAL A 41 -3.80 46.39 -29.17
C VAL A 41 -4.15 47.07 -27.84
N LEU A 42 -5.42 47.04 -27.44
CA LEU A 42 -5.85 47.56 -26.14
C LEU A 42 -5.14 46.81 -25.00
N SER A 43 -4.72 47.54 -23.97
CA SER A 43 -4.15 46.97 -22.75
C SER A 43 -5.25 46.55 -21.75
N SER A 44 -4.90 45.71 -20.77
CA SER A 44 -5.80 45.37 -19.66
C SER A 44 -6.33 46.61 -18.93
N THR A 45 -5.48 47.60 -18.71
CA THR A 45 -5.86 48.85 -18.03
C THR A 45 -6.82 49.71 -18.85
N GLN A 46 -6.66 49.73 -20.17
CA GLN A 46 -7.59 50.44 -21.06
C GLN A 46 -8.95 49.75 -21.09
N VAL A 47 -8.96 48.42 -21.18
CA VAL A 47 -10.20 47.61 -21.14
C VAL A 47 -10.94 47.76 -19.82
N ALA A 48 -10.21 47.72 -18.70
CA ALA A 48 -10.76 47.97 -17.37
C ALA A 48 -11.38 49.37 -17.22
N ALA A 49 -10.93 50.34 -18.02
CA ALA A 49 -11.42 51.72 -17.98
C ALA A 49 -12.69 51.96 -18.81
N MET A 50 -13.09 50.99 -19.65
CA MET A 50 -14.32 51.07 -20.43
C MET A 50 -15.55 50.93 -19.53
N SER A 51 -16.67 51.56 -19.88
CA SER A 51 -17.92 51.33 -19.16
C SER A 51 -18.53 49.96 -19.51
N THR A 52 -19.48 49.48 -18.71
CA THR A 52 -20.22 48.25 -19.00
C THR A 52 -21.02 48.37 -20.30
N ASP A 53 -21.59 49.55 -20.59
CA ASP A 53 -22.31 49.83 -21.84
C ASP A 53 -21.39 49.79 -23.06
N ASP A 54 -20.16 50.28 -22.90
CA ASP A 54 -19.14 50.22 -23.95
C ASP A 54 -18.84 48.76 -24.32
N VAL A 55 -18.52 47.93 -23.32
CA VAL A 55 -18.20 46.51 -23.54
C VAL A 55 -19.40 45.73 -24.10
N HIS A 56 -20.61 45.99 -23.61
CA HIS A 56 -21.84 45.33 -24.08
C HIS A 56 -22.13 45.62 -25.56
N ALA A 57 -21.87 46.86 -26.00
CA ALA A 57 -22.19 47.30 -27.34
C ALA A 57 -21.07 47.01 -28.37
N MET A 58 -19.91 46.51 -27.94
CA MET A 58 -18.82 46.11 -28.83
C MET A 58 -19.23 44.96 -29.75
N ALA A 59 -18.84 45.06 -31.03
CA ALA A 59 -18.99 43.95 -31.95
C ALA A 59 -18.16 42.73 -31.52
N SER A 60 -18.73 41.52 -31.65
CA SER A 60 -18.05 40.28 -31.28
C SER A 60 -16.73 40.06 -32.02
N THR A 61 -16.59 40.57 -33.24
CA THR A 61 -15.33 40.53 -34.00
C THR A 61 -14.24 41.40 -33.39
N SER A 62 -14.58 42.57 -32.85
CA SER A 62 -13.64 43.46 -32.14
C SER A 62 -13.27 42.90 -30.78
N LEU A 63 -14.21 42.26 -30.08
CA LEU A 63 -13.92 41.55 -28.84
C LEU A 63 -12.96 40.39 -29.08
N GLN A 64 -13.23 39.52 -30.07
CA GLN A 64 -12.46 38.29 -30.30
C GLN A 64 -11.00 38.51 -30.76
N VAL A 65 -10.66 39.70 -31.28
CA VAL A 65 -9.27 40.04 -31.66
C VAL A 65 -8.43 40.57 -30.49
N MET A 66 -9.05 40.87 -29.34
CA MET A 66 -8.33 41.32 -28.15
C MET A 66 -7.48 40.18 -27.57
N THR A 67 -6.29 40.52 -27.08
CA THR A 67 -5.42 39.54 -26.44
C THR A 67 -6.01 39.01 -25.12
N ALA A 68 -5.60 37.81 -24.71
CA ALA A 68 -5.96 37.26 -23.40
C ALA A 68 -5.58 38.22 -22.27
N SER A 69 -4.39 38.85 -22.35
CA SER A 69 -3.97 39.84 -21.37
C SER A 69 -4.91 41.05 -21.29
N ALA A 70 -5.42 41.53 -22.43
CA ALA A 70 -6.38 42.64 -22.47
C ALA A 70 -7.71 42.25 -21.80
N VAL A 71 -8.24 41.07 -22.10
CA VAL A 71 -9.44 40.49 -21.50
C VAL A 71 -9.30 40.31 -19.99
N GLY A 72 -8.08 40.06 -19.49
CA GLY A 72 -7.78 40.02 -18.06
C GLY A 72 -8.04 41.32 -17.30
N GLY A 73 -8.24 42.43 -18.01
CA GLY A 73 -8.66 43.71 -17.43
C GLY A 73 -10.17 43.86 -17.20
N LEU A 74 -11.00 42.96 -17.74
CA LEU A 74 -12.46 43.08 -17.59
C LEU A 74 -12.89 42.89 -16.12
N SER A 75 -13.84 43.72 -15.68
CA SER A 75 -14.54 43.55 -14.40
C SER A 75 -15.64 42.49 -14.49
N LEU A 76 -16.17 42.07 -13.33
CA LEU A 76 -17.32 41.16 -13.28
C LEU A 76 -18.54 41.75 -13.99
N ASP A 77 -18.81 43.04 -13.83
CA ASP A 77 -19.96 43.71 -14.44
C ASP A 77 -19.83 43.72 -15.97
N GLN A 78 -18.63 44.01 -16.48
CA GLN A 78 -18.35 43.99 -17.92
C GLN A 78 -18.51 42.56 -18.49
N ILE A 79 -18.01 41.53 -17.79
CA ILE A 79 -18.19 40.13 -18.21
C ILE A 79 -19.65 39.73 -18.16
N SER A 80 -20.38 40.13 -17.13
CA SER A 80 -21.81 39.82 -16.99
C SER A 80 -22.64 40.47 -18.10
N ALA A 81 -22.25 41.66 -18.56
CA ALA A 81 -22.87 42.31 -19.72
C ALA A 81 -22.54 41.64 -21.06
N LEU A 82 -21.39 40.95 -21.17
CA LEU A 82 -21.09 40.07 -22.31
C LEU A 82 -21.89 38.76 -22.26
N ALA A 83 -22.26 38.33 -21.06
CA ALA A 83 -22.81 37.01 -20.79
C ALA A 83 -24.20 36.78 -21.42
N SER A 84 -24.93 37.83 -21.80
CA SER A 84 -26.15 37.72 -22.61
C SER A 84 -25.92 37.21 -24.04
N GLY A 85 -24.67 37.08 -24.49
CA GLY A 85 -24.28 36.44 -25.74
C GLY A 85 -23.34 35.27 -25.49
N ALA A 86 -23.84 34.04 -25.58
CA ALA A 86 -23.00 32.85 -25.46
C ALA A 86 -21.87 32.88 -26.51
N SER A 87 -20.61 32.82 -26.06
CA SER A 87 -19.35 32.84 -26.85
C SER A 87 -18.83 34.20 -27.36
N SER A 88 -19.10 35.31 -26.65
CA SER A 88 -18.48 36.60 -26.97
C SER A 88 -16.95 36.62 -26.81
N LEU A 89 -16.41 35.76 -25.94
CA LEU A 89 -14.98 35.53 -25.75
C LEU A 89 -14.57 34.21 -26.40
N THR A 90 -13.34 34.13 -26.88
CA THR A 90 -12.71 32.87 -27.31
C THR A 90 -12.14 32.08 -26.12
N THR A 91 -11.85 30.79 -26.31
CA THR A 91 -11.16 29.96 -25.31
C THR A 91 -9.78 30.51 -24.93
N THR A 92 -9.02 31.06 -25.89
CA THR A 92 -7.75 31.75 -25.62
C THR A 92 -7.95 32.95 -24.70
N GLN A 93 -9.02 33.72 -24.91
CA GLN A 93 -9.32 34.88 -24.08
C GLN A 93 -9.76 34.51 -22.67
N VAL A 94 -10.51 33.41 -22.52
CA VAL A 94 -10.89 32.88 -21.19
C VAL A 94 -9.65 32.58 -20.34
N THR A 95 -8.55 32.12 -20.94
CA THR A 95 -7.28 31.89 -20.20
C THR A 95 -6.70 33.18 -19.58
N GLY A 96 -7.09 34.34 -20.10
CA GLY A 96 -6.62 35.65 -19.66
C GLY A 96 -7.41 36.27 -18.51
N LEU A 97 -8.61 35.74 -18.20
CA LEU A 97 -9.42 36.25 -17.08
C LEU A 97 -8.63 36.19 -15.76
N SER A 98 -8.66 37.26 -14.98
CA SER A 98 -7.91 37.24 -13.72
C SER A 98 -8.56 36.30 -12.70
N ALA A 99 -7.76 35.64 -11.86
CA ALA A 99 -8.27 34.83 -10.75
C ALA A 99 -9.17 35.62 -9.80
N SER A 100 -8.89 36.92 -9.64
CA SER A 100 -9.71 37.84 -8.83
C SER A 100 -11.10 38.07 -9.40
N VAL A 101 -11.27 37.97 -10.71
CA VAL A 101 -12.58 38.12 -11.36
C VAL A 101 -13.31 36.78 -11.37
N VAL A 102 -12.59 35.69 -11.65
CA VAL A 102 -13.14 34.33 -11.62
C VAL A 102 -13.67 33.96 -10.23
N SER A 103 -13.02 34.40 -9.14
CA SER A 103 -13.51 34.17 -7.78
C SER A 103 -14.83 34.88 -7.45
N GLN A 104 -15.20 35.89 -8.24
CA GLN A 104 -16.44 36.65 -8.10
C GLN A 104 -17.53 36.20 -9.08
N PHE A 105 -17.27 35.20 -9.92
CA PHE A 105 -18.30 34.66 -10.81
C PHE A 105 -19.51 34.19 -10.01
N THR A 106 -20.66 34.18 -10.67
CA THR A 106 -21.88 33.52 -10.21
C THR A 106 -22.13 32.28 -11.06
N GLN A 107 -23.07 31.43 -10.66
CA GLN A 107 -23.49 30.30 -11.49
C GLN A 107 -23.95 30.77 -12.87
N GLY A 108 -24.72 31.88 -12.92
CA GLY A 108 -25.17 32.47 -14.19
C GLY A 108 -24.01 32.90 -15.09
N ASN A 109 -22.86 33.30 -14.54
CA ASN A 109 -21.69 33.61 -15.37
C ASN A 109 -21.09 32.34 -16.02
N LEU A 110 -21.02 31.23 -15.27
CA LEU A 110 -20.46 29.96 -15.75
C LEU A 110 -21.40 29.23 -16.73
N ASP A 111 -22.71 29.40 -16.56
CA ASP A 111 -23.74 28.87 -17.46
C ASP A 111 -23.66 29.48 -18.86
N ASN A 112 -23.11 30.69 -18.99
CA ASN A 112 -22.94 31.37 -20.29
C ASN A 112 -21.70 30.91 -21.07
N PHE A 113 -20.80 30.18 -20.43
CA PHE A 113 -19.72 29.48 -21.12
C PHE A 113 -20.22 28.13 -21.62
N ASP A 114 -19.60 27.59 -22.67
CA ASP A 114 -19.75 26.18 -23.07
C ASP A 114 -18.63 25.30 -22.45
N THR A 115 -18.65 24.00 -22.73
CA THR A 115 -17.63 23.07 -22.21
C THR A 115 -16.21 23.45 -22.62
N ALA A 116 -15.99 23.96 -23.85
CA ALA A 116 -14.66 24.34 -24.32
C ALA A 116 -14.10 25.55 -23.55
N HIS A 117 -14.97 26.53 -23.25
CA HIS A 117 -14.60 27.70 -22.45
C HIS A 117 -14.30 27.33 -20.99
N ILE A 118 -15.13 26.50 -20.35
CA ILE A 118 -14.84 26.00 -19.00
C ILE A 118 -13.54 25.23 -18.99
N GLN A 119 -13.28 24.38 -19.99
CA GLN A 119 -12.02 23.64 -20.10
C GLN A 119 -10.80 24.52 -20.44
N ALA A 120 -11.02 25.73 -20.94
CA ALA A 120 -9.94 26.71 -21.16
C ALA A 120 -9.49 27.41 -19.86
N LEU A 121 -10.28 27.35 -18.79
CA LEU A 121 -9.87 27.91 -17.49
C LEU A 121 -8.58 27.23 -17.00
N THR A 122 -7.59 28.05 -16.73
CA THR A 122 -6.28 27.68 -16.19
C THR A 122 -6.39 27.12 -14.78
N SER A 123 -5.34 26.43 -14.32
CA SER A 123 -5.29 25.92 -12.95
C SER A 123 -5.48 27.02 -11.89
N THR A 124 -4.91 28.21 -12.10
CA THR A 124 -5.05 29.34 -11.17
C THR A 124 -6.50 29.84 -11.10
N GLN A 125 -7.21 29.86 -12.23
CA GLN A 125 -8.62 30.27 -12.27
C GLN A 125 -9.53 29.21 -11.64
N ILE A 126 -9.30 27.93 -11.91
CA ILE A 126 -10.06 26.83 -11.30
C ILE A 126 -9.93 26.82 -9.78
N SER A 127 -8.72 27.00 -9.24
CA SER A 127 -8.52 27.07 -7.79
C SER A 127 -9.10 28.36 -7.16
N ALA A 128 -9.40 29.38 -7.96
CA ALA A 128 -10.00 30.63 -7.50
C ALA A 128 -11.53 30.62 -7.47
N LEU A 129 -12.19 29.70 -8.19
CA LEU A 129 -13.65 29.55 -8.17
C LEU A 129 -14.14 29.34 -6.73
N ASN A 130 -15.16 30.08 -6.29
CA ASN A 130 -15.77 29.81 -5.00
C ASN A 130 -16.71 28.59 -5.11
N ALA A 131 -16.89 27.86 -4.01
CA ALA A 131 -17.71 26.65 -4.02
C ALA A 131 -19.21 26.93 -4.28
N GLY A 132 -19.69 28.14 -4.00
CA GLY A 132 -21.05 28.57 -4.33
C GLY A 132 -21.30 28.75 -5.83
N ASN A 133 -20.26 28.65 -6.66
CA ASN A 133 -20.35 28.71 -8.12
C ASN A 133 -20.13 27.36 -8.81
N ILE A 134 -19.86 26.29 -8.06
CA ILE A 134 -19.54 25.01 -8.64
C ILE A 134 -20.70 24.06 -8.36
N ASP A 135 -21.60 23.94 -9.33
CA ASP A 135 -22.74 23.02 -9.31
C ASP A 135 -22.47 21.72 -10.10
N THR A 136 -23.48 20.86 -10.19
CA THR A 136 -23.42 19.61 -10.97
C THR A 136 -23.10 19.87 -12.44
N GLN A 137 -23.65 20.92 -13.05
CA GLN A 137 -23.39 21.24 -14.46
C GLN A 137 -21.93 21.65 -14.66
N THR A 138 -21.43 22.55 -13.83
CA THR A 138 -20.04 23.02 -13.87
C THR A 138 -19.08 21.85 -13.69
N VAL A 139 -19.30 21.01 -12.67
CA VAL A 139 -18.47 19.84 -12.42
C VAL A 139 -18.47 18.89 -13.61
N SER A 140 -19.62 18.61 -14.23
CA SER A 140 -19.69 17.69 -15.38
C SER A 140 -18.89 18.15 -16.61
N ARG A 141 -18.58 19.45 -16.69
CA ARG A 141 -17.87 20.08 -17.82
C ARG A 141 -16.37 20.25 -17.59
N LEU A 142 -15.89 20.03 -16.35
CA LEU A 142 -14.46 20.08 -16.04
C LEU A 142 -13.71 18.90 -16.67
N SER A 143 -12.51 19.16 -17.17
CA SER A 143 -11.58 18.09 -17.52
C SER A 143 -11.01 17.41 -16.26
N SER A 144 -10.45 16.20 -16.41
CA SER A 144 -9.75 15.50 -15.32
C SER A 144 -8.57 16.33 -14.76
N THR A 145 -7.87 17.07 -15.62
CA THR A 145 -6.78 17.96 -15.19
C THR A 145 -7.31 19.09 -14.31
N GLN A 146 -8.47 19.65 -14.62
CA GLN A 146 -9.07 20.73 -13.83
C GLN A 146 -9.65 20.22 -12.51
N VAL A 147 -10.30 19.05 -12.51
CA VAL A 147 -10.72 18.38 -11.27
C VAL A 147 -9.53 18.18 -10.33
N GLY A 148 -8.39 17.76 -10.86
CA GLY A 148 -7.14 17.65 -10.12
C GLY A 148 -6.59 18.97 -9.54
N LYS A 149 -7.12 20.15 -9.94
CA LYS A 149 -6.74 21.48 -9.43
C LYS A 149 -7.75 22.09 -8.46
N LEU A 150 -8.89 21.44 -8.24
CA LEU A 150 -9.78 21.82 -7.16
C LEU A 150 -9.04 21.66 -5.82
N THR A 151 -9.18 22.64 -4.96
CA THR A 151 -8.63 22.63 -3.61
C THR A 151 -9.45 21.74 -2.70
N SER A 152 -8.86 21.29 -1.58
CA SER A 152 -9.58 20.54 -0.56
C SER A 152 -10.79 21.31 -0.01
N SER A 153 -10.69 22.63 0.18
CA SER A 153 -11.81 23.47 0.61
C SER A 153 -12.96 23.53 -0.40
N GLN A 154 -12.64 23.62 -1.70
CA GLN A 154 -13.65 23.54 -2.76
C GLN A 154 -14.34 22.17 -2.71
N VAL A 155 -13.58 21.07 -2.69
CA VAL A 155 -14.14 19.70 -2.64
C VAL A 155 -14.94 19.43 -1.36
N ASN A 156 -14.49 19.93 -0.21
CA ASN A 156 -15.19 19.75 1.06
C ASN A 156 -16.55 20.47 1.07
N THR A 157 -16.64 21.64 0.43
CA THR A 157 -17.93 22.32 0.28
C THR A 157 -18.85 21.54 -0.67
N LEU A 158 -18.33 21.04 -1.79
CA LEU A 158 -19.08 20.19 -2.74
C LEU A 158 -19.55 18.87 -2.14
N SER A 159 -18.82 18.37 -1.14
CA SER A 159 -19.09 17.13 -0.41
C SER A 159 -20.40 17.16 0.38
N THR A 160 -20.93 18.34 0.67
CA THR A 160 -22.20 18.49 1.41
C THR A 160 -23.45 18.34 0.53
N GLY A 161 -23.29 18.08 -0.78
CA GLY A 161 -24.40 17.91 -1.72
C GLY A 161 -24.17 16.80 -2.75
N ALA A 162 -25.20 16.53 -3.56
CA ALA A 162 -25.17 15.52 -4.63
C ALA A 162 -24.20 15.88 -5.80
N VAL A 163 -23.41 16.95 -5.69
CA VAL A 163 -22.56 17.46 -6.78
C VAL A 163 -21.48 16.47 -7.18
N LEU A 164 -20.91 15.73 -6.22
CA LEU A 164 -19.90 14.72 -6.50
C LEU A 164 -20.46 13.51 -7.29
N LEU A 165 -21.78 13.29 -7.31
CA LEU A 165 -22.42 12.29 -8.17
C LEU A 165 -22.33 12.66 -9.66
N ALA A 166 -22.07 13.92 -10.00
CA ALA A 166 -21.88 14.37 -11.38
C ALA A 166 -20.47 14.06 -11.92
N LEU A 167 -19.53 13.63 -11.07
CA LEU A 167 -18.19 13.24 -11.52
C LEU A 167 -18.23 11.93 -12.30
N SER A 168 -17.69 11.96 -13.51
CA SER A 168 -17.38 10.76 -14.29
C SER A 168 -16.14 10.04 -13.73
N SER A 169 -16.00 8.76 -14.04
CA SER A 169 -14.79 7.99 -13.73
C SER A 169 -13.52 8.62 -14.33
N THR A 170 -13.60 9.21 -15.53
CA THR A 170 -12.48 9.96 -16.14
C THR A 170 -12.04 11.15 -15.28
N GLN A 171 -13.00 11.87 -14.68
CA GLN A 171 -12.71 13.00 -13.80
C GLN A 171 -12.16 12.55 -12.45
N ILE A 172 -12.70 11.47 -11.89
CA ILE A 172 -12.20 10.84 -10.66
C ILE A 172 -10.76 10.37 -10.82
N ALA A 173 -10.40 9.84 -11.99
CA ALA A 173 -9.02 9.50 -12.31
C ALA A 173 -8.07 10.70 -12.31
N GLY A 174 -8.60 11.93 -12.45
CA GLY A 174 -7.85 13.19 -12.35
C GLY A 174 -7.61 13.68 -10.92
N LEU A 175 -8.23 13.07 -9.90
CA LEU A 175 -8.02 13.46 -8.51
C LEU A 175 -6.55 13.36 -8.10
N THR A 176 -6.14 14.19 -7.17
CA THR A 176 -4.80 14.23 -6.60
C THR A 176 -4.92 14.32 -5.09
N SER A 177 -3.79 14.31 -4.38
CA SER A 177 -3.78 14.52 -2.93
C SER A 177 -4.37 15.87 -2.50
N LEU A 178 -4.34 16.88 -3.38
CA LEU A 178 -4.87 18.22 -3.09
C LEU A 178 -6.38 18.21 -2.86
N ASN A 179 -7.12 17.45 -3.66
CA ASN A 179 -8.59 17.41 -3.61
C ASN A 179 -9.09 16.20 -2.84
N ALA A 180 -8.41 15.05 -2.91
CA ALA A 180 -8.81 13.84 -2.19
C ALA A 180 -8.85 14.07 -0.66
N SER A 181 -7.94 14.88 -0.11
CA SER A 181 -7.95 15.27 1.31
C SER A 181 -9.13 16.14 1.73
N GLY A 182 -9.91 16.66 0.77
CA GLY A 182 -11.16 17.39 1.03
C GLY A 182 -12.41 16.51 0.99
N LEU A 183 -12.29 15.25 0.56
CA LEU A 183 -13.39 14.30 0.59
C LEU A 183 -13.71 13.91 2.03
N THR A 184 -14.99 13.67 2.30
CA THR A 184 -15.47 13.14 3.58
C THR A 184 -15.91 11.70 3.40
N THR A 185 -16.06 10.96 4.49
CA THR A 185 -16.55 9.59 4.47
C THR A 185 -17.94 9.48 3.82
N ASP A 186 -18.82 10.46 4.03
CA ASP A 186 -20.15 10.53 3.40
C ASP A 186 -20.03 10.66 1.87
N SER A 187 -19.17 11.58 1.39
CA SER A 187 -18.91 11.75 -0.06
C SER A 187 -18.34 10.48 -0.68
N ILE A 188 -17.50 9.79 0.07
CA ILE A 188 -16.85 8.56 -0.39
C ILE A 188 -17.87 7.45 -0.53
N SER A 189 -18.81 7.31 0.40
CA SER A 189 -19.93 6.38 0.26
C SER A 189 -20.78 6.67 -0.99
N LEU A 190 -20.97 7.95 -1.37
CA LEU A 190 -21.67 8.32 -2.60
C LEU A 190 -20.89 7.97 -3.88
N LEU A 191 -19.56 8.06 -3.82
CA LEU A 191 -18.67 7.71 -4.92
C LEU A 191 -18.40 6.20 -5.03
N ASN A 192 -18.86 5.40 -4.06
CA ASN A 192 -18.52 3.99 -3.95
C ASN A 192 -19.32 3.10 -4.90
N ASN A 193 -18.94 3.13 -6.18
CA ASN A 193 -19.34 2.16 -7.19
C ASN A 193 -18.09 1.65 -7.94
N SER A 194 -18.25 0.54 -8.66
CA SER A 194 -17.09 -0.16 -9.24
C SER A 194 -16.32 0.63 -10.30
N ALA A 195 -16.97 1.50 -11.07
CA ALA A 195 -16.30 2.31 -12.08
C ALA A 195 -15.46 3.43 -11.44
N ASN A 196 -16.03 4.10 -10.43
CA ASN A 196 -15.34 5.13 -9.67
C ASN A 196 -14.20 4.55 -8.85
N MET A 197 -14.42 3.35 -8.29
CA MET A 197 -13.41 2.66 -7.53
C MET A 197 -12.19 2.36 -8.38
N GLN A 198 -12.36 1.79 -9.58
CA GLN A 198 -11.25 1.52 -10.49
C GLN A 198 -10.58 2.79 -11.05
N ALA A 199 -11.28 3.93 -11.01
CA ALA A 199 -10.73 5.20 -11.47
C ALA A 199 -9.81 5.89 -10.45
N LEU A 200 -9.96 5.64 -9.15
CA LEU A 200 -9.12 6.28 -8.13
C LEU A 200 -7.64 5.92 -8.32
N ASN A 201 -6.81 6.95 -8.46
CA ASN A 201 -5.37 6.75 -8.61
C ASN A 201 -4.63 6.71 -7.25
N ALA A 202 -3.37 6.28 -7.29
CA ALA A 202 -2.51 6.15 -6.12
C ALA A 202 -2.33 7.45 -5.31
N LYS A 203 -2.29 8.63 -5.96
CA LYS A 203 -2.12 9.92 -5.27
C LYS A 203 -3.36 10.32 -4.48
N ALA A 204 -4.54 10.05 -5.03
CA ALA A 204 -5.80 10.27 -4.35
C ALA A 204 -5.93 9.31 -3.17
N LEU A 205 -5.70 8.00 -3.40
CA LEU A 205 -5.78 6.97 -2.35
C LEU A 205 -4.86 7.28 -1.18
N ALA A 206 -3.59 7.62 -1.42
CA ALA A 206 -2.64 7.92 -0.34
C ALA A 206 -2.99 9.17 0.51
N ALA A 207 -3.91 10.02 0.04
CA ALA A 207 -4.34 11.22 0.74
C ALA A 207 -5.65 11.05 1.51
N LEU A 208 -6.36 9.93 1.33
CA LEU A 208 -7.58 9.61 2.06
C LEU A 208 -7.26 9.21 3.50
N SER A 209 -8.16 9.51 4.44
CA SER A 209 -8.02 9.04 5.82
C SER A 209 -8.23 7.52 5.93
N THR A 210 -7.95 6.96 7.10
CA THR A 210 -8.22 5.54 7.38
C THR A 210 -9.72 5.21 7.32
N ASP A 211 -10.57 6.12 7.82
CA ASP A 211 -12.02 5.96 7.84
C ASP A 211 -12.60 5.98 6.42
N ASP A 212 -12.04 6.86 5.58
CA ASP A 212 -12.36 6.96 4.17
C ASP A 212 -12.01 5.68 3.39
N ILE A 213 -10.84 5.10 3.64
CA ILE A 213 -10.43 3.83 3.03
C ILE A 213 -11.34 2.68 3.49
N ALA A 214 -11.72 2.65 4.77
CA ALA A 214 -12.67 1.67 5.28
C ALA A 214 -14.04 1.81 4.58
N ALA A 215 -14.55 3.04 4.41
CA ALA A 215 -15.80 3.28 3.69
C ALA A 215 -15.74 2.91 2.20
N LEU A 216 -14.59 3.03 1.54
CA LEU A 216 -14.41 2.56 0.15
C LEU A 216 -14.53 1.02 0.04
N ASN A 217 -14.06 0.29 1.05
CA ASN A 217 -14.05 -1.17 0.98
C ASN A 217 -15.40 -1.84 1.34
N SER A 218 -16.44 -1.06 1.66
CA SER A 218 -17.74 -1.61 2.11
C SER A 218 -18.66 -2.10 0.98
N VAL A 219 -18.37 -1.82 -0.29
CA VAL A 219 -19.27 -2.11 -1.44
C VAL A 219 -18.76 -3.25 -2.33
N GLY A 220 -18.13 -4.24 -1.70
CA GLY A 220 -17.60 -5.43 -2.35
C GLY A 220 -16.09 -5.35 -2.53
N GLY A 221 -15.37 -6.07 -1.69
CA GLY A 221 -13.90 -6.07 -1.63
C GLY A 221 -13.20 -6.41 -2.96
N SER A 222 -13.91 -6.95 -3.95
CA SER A 222 -13.39 -7.29 -5.27
C SER A 222 -13.26 -6.11 -6.25
N SER A 223 -13.70 -4.89 -5.89
CA SER A 223 -13.68 -3.75 -6.81
C SER A 223 -12.33 -3.01 -6.91
N LEU A 224 -11.44 -3.18 -5.92
CA LEU A 224 -10.13 -2.53 -5.92
C LEU A 224 -9.14 -3.28 -6.81
N LEU A 225 -8.39 -2.56 -7.64
CA LEU A 225 -7.32 -3.14 -8.45
C LEU A 225 -6.07 -3.42 -7.58
N SER A 226 -5.28 -4.42 -7.97
CA SER A 226 -4.00 -4.74 -7.30
C SER A 226 -3.05 -3.54 -7.21
N THR A 227 -3.04 -2.66 -8.21
CA THR A 227 -2.23 -1.42 -8.19
C THR A 227 -2.72 -0.40 -7.16
N GLN A 228 -4.01 -0.40 -6.86
CA GLN A 228 -4.61 0.48 -5.86
C GLN A 228 -4.32 -0.02 -4.45
N ILE A 229 -4.43 -1.33 -4.22
CA ILE A 229 -4.07 -1.97 -2.95
C ILE A 229 -2.59 -1.75 -2.65
N ALA A 230 -1.71 -1.97 -3.64
CA ALA A 230 -0.28 -1.71 -3.49
C ALA A 230 0.05 -0.23 -3.22
N ALA A 231 -0.83 0.70 -3.58
CA ALA A 231 -0.66 2.14 -3.34
C ALA A 231 -1.16 2.60 -1.96
N LEU A 232 -1.93 1.79 -1.24
CA LEU A 232 -2.38 2.11 0.12
C LEU A 232 -1.18 2.20 1.06
N THR A 233 -1.24 3.13 2.01
CA THR A 233 -0.25 3.20 3.10
C THR A 233 -0.43 2.05 4.08
N THR A 234 0.59 1.77 4.90
CA THR A 234 0.50 0.74 5.95
C THR A 234 -0.60 1.07 6.97
N SER A 235 -0.77 2.34 7.34
CA SER A 235 -1.83 2.77 8.26
C SER A 235 -3.22 2.58 7.66
N GLN A 236 -3.39 2.83 6.36
CA GLN A 236 -4.66 2.61 5.67
C GLN A 236 -5.02 1.13 5.58
N VAL A 237 -4.06 0.25 5.32
CA VAL A 237 -4.28 -1.21 5.31
C VAL A 237 -4.58 -1.71 6.73
N ALA A 238 -3.84 -1.26 7.74
CA ALA A 238 -4.04 -1.64 9.14
C ALA A 238 -5.40 -1.18 9.71
N ALA A 239 -6.02 -0.15 9.13
CA ALA A 239 -7.35 0.29 9.54
C ALA A 239 -8.50 -0.55 8.97
N LEU A 240 -8.23 -1.45 8.01
CA LEU A 240 -9.24 -2.32 7.45
C LEU A 240 -9.62 -3.44 8.43
N THR A 241 -10.90 -3.72 8.55
CA THR A 241 -11.41 -4.82 9.38
C THR A 241 -11.20 -6.18 8.73
N THR A 242 -11.21 -7.25 9.52
CA THR A 242 -11.13 -8.64 9.01
C THR A 242 -12.23 -8.94 7.98
N VAL A 243 -13.45 -8.43 8.17
CA VAL A 243 -14.58 -8.61 7.22
C VAL A 243 -14.30 -7.93 5.88
N GLN A 244 -13.72 -6.73 5.94
CA GLN A 244 -13.33 -5.95 4.77
C GLN A 244 -12.24 -6.65 3.97
N ILE A 245 -11.20 -7.15 4.64
CA ILE A 245 -10.13 -7.85 3.97
C ILE A 245 -10.67 -9.20 3.46
N SER A 246 -11.49 -9.94 4.22
CA SER A 246 -11.99 -11.29 3.84
C SER A 246 -12.77 -11.33 2.53
N ASN A 247 -13.25 -10.17 2.05
CA ASN A 247 -13.90 -10.03 0.75
C ASN A 247 -12.92 -9.89 -0.42
N TRP A 248 -11.62 -9.85 -0.16
CA TRP A 248 -10.59 -9.77 -1.19
C TRP A 248 -10.34 -11.11 -1.86
N VAL A 249 -10.05 -11.06 -3.16
CA VAL A 249 -9.61 -12.21 -3.95
C VAL A 249 -8.10 -12.41 -3.88
N SER A 250 -7.60 -13.55 -4.36
CA SER A 250 -6.18 -13.90 -4.30
C SER A 250 -5.25 -12.85 -4.91
N THR A 251 -5.60 -12.28 -6.08
CA THR A 251 -4.80 -11.24 -6.74
C THR A 251 -4.69 -9.95 -5.93
N GLN A 252 -5.66 -9.69 -5.05
CA GLN A 252 -5.68 -8.52 -4.17
C GLN A 252 -4.82 -8.76 -2.94
N VAL A 253 -4.99 -9.89 -2.26
CA VAL A 253 -4.13 -10.28 -1.12
C VAL A 253 -2.67 -10.37 -1.54
N GLN A 254 -2.39 -10.96 -2.71
CA GLN A 254 -1.04 -11.08 -3.27
C GLN A 254 -0.42 -9.76 -3.72
N SER A 255 -1.23 -8.70 -3.88
CA SER A 255 -0.75 -7.35 -4.24
C SER A 255 -0.31 -6.52 -3.04
N LEU A 256 -0.62 -6.95 -1.82
CA LEU A 256 -0.08 -6.34 -0.61
C LEU A 256 1.45 -6.43 -0.61
N SER A 257 2.11 -5.31 -0.46
CA SER A 257 3.55 -5.26 -0.25
C SER A 257 3.94 -5.92 1.07
N ALA A 258 5.18 -6.41 1.16
CA ALA A 258 5.76 -6.92 2.40
C ALA A 258 5.58 -5.96 3.59
N LYS A 259 5.72 -4.64 3.37
CA LYS A 259 5.53 -3.63 4.42
C LYS A 259 4.09 -3.53 4.90
N GLN A 260 3.12 -3.68 4.00
CA GLN A 260 1.71 -3.68 4.37
C GLN A 260 1.35 -4.94 5.16
N ILE A 261 1.86 -6.11 4.75
CA ILE A 261 1.68 -7.38 5.48
C ILE A 261 2.26 -7.30 6.90
N VAL A 262 3.48 -6.78 7.05
CA VAL A 262 4.12 -6.62 8.36
C VAL A 262 3.37 -5.64 9.28
N GLY A 263 2.63 -4.69 8.70
CA GLY A 263 1.83 -3.71 9.44
C GLY A 263 0.43 -4.18 9.82
N LEU A 264 0.00 -5.36 9.38
CA LEU A 264 -1.28 -5.97 9.79
C LEU A 264 -1.12 -6.67 11.14
N ASP A 265 -2.17 -6.60 11.95
CA ASP A 265 -2.37 -7.50 13.10
C ASP A 265 -2.70 -8.91 12.59
N ALA A 266 -2.19 -9.95 13.26
CA ALA A 266 -2.38 -11.33 12.84
C ALA A 266 -3.86 -11.71 12.73
N SER A 267 -4.76 -11.11 13.53
CA SER A 267 -6.21 -11.36 13.50
C SER A 267 -6.95 -10.70 12.33
N GLN A 268 -6.30 -9.79 11.59
CA GLN A 268 -6.90 -9.09 10.45
C GLN A 268 -7.01 -9.98 9.20
N LEU A 269 -6.18 -11.03 9.09
CA LEU A 269 -6.24 -11.98 7.98
C LEU A 269 -6.92 -13.28 8.42
N SER A 270 -7.95 -13.72 7.71
CA SER A 270 -8.49 -15.08 7.87
C SER A 270 -7.46 -16.14 7.42
N SER A 271 -7.65 -17.40 7.85
CA SER A 271 -6.81 -18.52 7.41
C SER A 271 -6.79 -18.67 5.87
N THR A 272 -7.92 -18.42 5.21
CA THR A 272 -8.01 -18.40 3.73
C THR A 272 -7.05 -17.39 3.11
N GLN A 273 -6.91 -16.20 3.70
CA GLN A 273 -6.06 -15.15 3.16
C GLN A 273 -4.60 -15.34 3.50
N VAL A 274 -4.32 -15.84 4.70
CA VAL A 274 -2.98 -16.28 5.11
C VAL A 274 -2.46 -17.34 4.14
N GLY A 275 -3.30 -18.31 3.75
CA GLY A 275 -2.97 -19.32 2.73
C GLY A 275 -2.78 -18.76 1.31
N GLN A 276 -3.15 -17.50 1.04
CA GLN A 276 -2.93 -16.85 -0.26
C GLN A 276 -1.64 -16.03 -0.34
N LEU A 277 -0.88 -15.88 0.77
CA LEU A 277 0.35 -15.10 0.79
C LEU A 277 1.45 -15.73 -0.08
N GLN A 278 2.20 -14.88 -0.78
CA GLN A 278 3.35 -15.30 -1.58
C GLN A 278 4.61 -15.44 -0.72
N GLY A 279 5.59 -16.20 -1.21
CA GLY A 279 6.85 -16.42 -0.49
C GLY A 279 7.58 -15.14 -0.11
N THR A 280 7.51 -14.09 -0.92
CA THR A 280 8.10 -12.77 -0.60
C THR A 280 7.38 -12.04 0.53
N GLN A 281 6.07 -12.25 0.69
CA GLN A 281 5.29 -11.70 1.80
C GLN A 281 5.58 -12.48 3.09
N ILE A 282 5.67 -13.80 3.00
CA ILE A 282 6.00 -14.68 4.14
C ILE A 282 7.43 -14.45 4.63
N ALA A 283 8.40 -14.31 3.72
CA ALA A 283 9.79 -14.04 4.06
C ALA A 283 9.98 -12.71 4.83
N ALA A 284 9.02 -11.78 4.70
CA ALA A 284 9.04 -10.49 5.39
C ALA A 284 8.45 -10.52 6.81
N LEU A 285 7.72 -11.59 7.17
CA LEU A 285 7.14 -11.72 8.51
C LEU A 285 8.25 -11.84 9.57
N GLY A 286 8.09 -11.11 10.67
CA GLY A 286 8.94 -11.20 11.85
C GLY A 286 8.44 -12.25 12.84
N SER A 287 9.22 -12.48 13.90
CA SER A 287 8.86 -13.42 14.95
C SER A 287 7.55 -13.06 15.65
N THR A 288 7.29 -11.77 15.91
CA THR A 288 6.03 -11.32 16.53
C THR A 288 4.83 -11.70 15.66
N GLN A 289 4.84 -11.37 14.37
CA GLN A 289 3.71 -11.69 13.50
C GLN A 289 3.48 -13.20 13.40
N VAL A 290 4.55 -13.99 13.27
CA VAL A 290 4.43 -15.46 13.22
C VAL A 290 3.88 -16.00 14.52
N GLY A 291 4.39 -15.56 15.68
CA GLY A 291 3.93 -16.04 16.99
C GLY A 291 2.50 -15.65 17.35
N GLU A 292 1.99 -14.55 16.81
CA GLU A 292 0.60 -14.09 17.02
C GLU A 292 -0.42 -14.82 16.12
N MET A 293 0.02 -15.55 15.08
CA MET A 293 -0.89 -16.34 14.24
C MET A 293 -1.50 -17.51 15.04
N SER A 294 -2.81 -17.69 14.91
CA SER A 294 -3.46 -18.91 15.41
C SER A 294 -2.93 -20.15 14.69
N SER A 295 -3.03 -21.32 15.34
CA SER A 295 -2.68 -22.61 14.73
C SER A 295 -3.45 -22.89 13.44
N THR A 296 -4.71 -22.42 13.32
CA THR A 296 -5.52 -22.56 12.11
C THR A 296 -5.03 -21.67 10.96
N GLN A 297 -4.54 -20.46 11.26
CA GLN A 297 -3.93 -19.60 10.24
C GLN A 297 -2.58 -20.17 9.80
N PHE A 298 -1.77 -20.64 10.75
CA PHE A 298 -0.47 -21.24 10.45
C PHE A 298 -0.60 -22.51 9.60
N ALA A 299 -1.52 -23.41 9.96
CA ALA A 299 -1.81 -24.62 9.19
C ALA A 299 -2.44 -24.36 7.81
N ALA A 300 -2.79 -23.11 7.47
CA ALA A 300 -3.26 -22.75 6.14
C ALA A 300 -2.12 -22.53 5.13
N TRP A 301 -0.86 -22.49 5.59
CA TRP A 301 0.30 -22.46 4.69
C TRP A 301 0.54 -23.82 4.05
N SER A 302 0.84 -23.78 2.76
CA SER A 302 1.44 -24.91 2.05
C SER A 302 2.90 -25.09 2.44
N SER A 303 3.44 -26.29 2.20
CA SER A 303 4.86 -26.56 2.47
C SER A 303 5.80 -25.68 1.62
N THR A 304 5.38 -25.21 0.43
CA THR A 304 6.14 -24.21 -0.36
C THR A 304 6.15 -22.82 0.30
N GLN A 305 5.06 -22.44 0.95
CA GLN A 305 4.98 -21.20 1.73
C GLN A 305 5.86 -21.29 2.98
N LEU A 306 5.83 -22.42 3.69
CA LEU A 306 6.73 -22.69 4.82
C LEU A 306 8.22 -22.65 4.42
N ALA A 307 8.59 -23.14 3.24
CA ALA A 307 9.96 -23.02 2.72
C ALA A 307 10.43 -21.56 2.53
N SER A 308 9.49 -20.62 2.43
CA SER A 308 9.77 -19.18 2.34
C SER A 308 9.90 -18.49 3.69
N LEU A 309 9.60 -19.18 4.80
CA LEU A 309 9.71 -18.63 6.15
C LEU A 309 11.17 -18.32 6.49
N SER A 310 11.43 -17.06 6.86
CA SER A 310 12.77 -16.61 7.26
C SER A 310 13.15 -17.16 8.64
N ALA A 311 14.46 -17.17 8.96
CA ALA A 311 14.93 -17.52 10.30
C ALA A 311 14.35 -16.57 11.37
N THR A 312 14.17 -15.30 11.06
CA THR A 312 13.53 -14.33 11.97
C THR A 312 12.08 -14.69 12.24
N GLY A 313 11.31 -15.09 11.21
CA GLY A 313 9.94 -15.56 11.38
C GLY A 313 9.87 -16.86 12.17
N ALA A 314 10.77 -17.82 11.88
CA ALA A 314 10.82 -19.11 12.56
C ALA A 314 11.15 -19.01 14.05
N ALA A 315 11.90 -17.98 14.48
CA ALA A 315 12.10 -17.68 15.89
C ALA A 315 10.82 -17.30 16.66
N GLY A 316 9.75 -16.97 15.93
CA GLY A 316 8.42 -16.72 16.50
C GLY A 316 7.52 -17.94 16.61
N LEU A 317 7.94 -19.11 16.11
CA LEU A 317 7.09 -20.31 16.14
C LEU A 317 6.76 -20.72 17.58
N THR A 318 5.48 -20.92 17.83
CA THR A 318 4.96 -21.41 19.11
C THR A 318 4.87 -22.93 19.14
N THR A 319 4.74 -23.50 20.34
CA THR A 319 4.50 -24.95 20.53
C THR A 319 3.25 -25.40 19.76
N ASP A 320 2.16 -24.64 19.86
CA ASP A 320 0.88 -24.98 19.22
C ASP A 320 1.01 -25.01 17.70
N GLN A 321 1.77 -24.09 17.11
CA GLN A 321 2.03 -24.07 15.67
C GLN A 321 2.91 -25.24 15.23
N VAL A 322 4.00 -25.52 15.97
CA VAL A 322 4.91 -26.64 15.64
C VAL A 322 4.16 -27.97 15.68
N THR A 323 3.24 -28.18 16.63
CA THR A 323 2.45 -29.42 16.69
C THR A 323 1.50 -29.62 15.50
N THR A 324 1.21 -28.58 14.71
CA THR A 324 0.41 -28.69 13.48
C THR A 324 1.19 -29.13 12.25
N LEU A 325 2.53 -29.10 12.28
CA LEU A 325 3.38 -29.45 11.14
C LEU A 325 3.34 -30.96 10.89
N ASP A 326 3.17 -31.38 9.65
CA ASP A 326 3.41 -32.77 9.27
C ASP A 326 4.87 -33.01 8.88
N THR A 327 5.21 -34.25 8.51
CA THR A 327 6.59 -34.59 8.12
C THR A 327 7.00 -33.99 6.78
N ASN A 328 6.06 -33.66 5.89
CA ASN A 328 6.34 -32.99 4.63
C ASN A 328 6.62 -31.49 4.86
N ASP A 329 5.90 -30.86 5.78
CA ASP A 329 6.14 -29.49 6.20
C ASP A 329 7.50 -29.33 6.86
N LEU A 330 7.87 -30.24 7.76
CA LEU A 330 9.20 -30.27 8.38
C LEU A 330 10.30 -30.42 7.33
N ALA A 331 10.11 -31.28 6.33
CA ALA A 331 11.07 -31.47 5.25
C ALA A 331 11.25 -30.22 4.35
N GLN A 332 10.25 -29.34 4.29
CA GLN A 332 10.33 -28.08 3.54
C GLN A 332 10.78 -26.89 4.39
N LEU A 333 10.70 -26.99 5.73
CA LEU A 333 11.20 -25.94 6.60
C LEU A 333 12.68 -25.75 6.35
N ASN A 334 13.06 -24.54 5.94
CA ASN A 334 14.45 -24.26 5.59
C ASN A 334 15.36 -24.63 6.77
N VAL A 335 16.39 -25.41 6.50
CA VAL A 335 17.39 -25.86 7.48
C VAL A 335 17.98 -24.69 8.28
N LYS A 336 18.06 -23.48 7.70
CA LYS A 336 18.49 -22.24 8.40
C LYS A 336 17.45 -21.70 9.38
N SER A 337 16.17 -21.94 9.13
CA SER A 337 15.05 -21.52 9.97
C SER A 337 14.90 -22.45 11.17
N LEU A 338 15.24 -23.74 11.04
CA LEU A 338 15.18 -24.71 12.15
C LEU A 338 16.10 -24.31 13.32
N ALA A 339 17.32 -23.83 13.04
CA ALA A 339 18.25 -23.36 14.08
C ALA A 339 17.76 -22.13 14.86
N ALA A 340 16.76 -21.42 14.34
CA ALA A 340 16.16 -20.26 14.98
C ALA A 340 14.92 -20.60 15.81
N VAL A 341 14.35 -21.80 15.68
CA VAL A 341 13.17 -22.24 16.43
C VAL A 341 13.48 -22.32 17.93
N GLY A 342 12.60 -21.79 18.76
CA GLY A 342 12.75 -21.82 20.21
C GLY A 342 12.82 -23.24 20.78
N THR A 343 13.55 -23.42 21.89
CA THR A 343 13.70 -24.72 22.56
C THR A 343 12.38 -25.35 22.98
N ASP A 344 11.43 -24.53 23.45
CA ASP A 344 10.12 -25.03 23.88
C ASP A 344 9.33 -25.64 22.72
N ALA A 345 9.44 -25.05 21.53
CA ALA A 345 8.76 -25.55 20.33
C ALA A 345 9.43 -26.83 19.80
N ILE A 346 10.77 -26.94 19.92
CA ILE A 346 11.50 -28.17 19.63
C ILE A 346 11.11 -29.30 20.61
N ALA A 347 10.98 -28.99 21.90
CA ALA A 347 10.54 -29.91 22.94
C ALA A 347 9.04 -30.28 22.87
N ALA A 348 8.30 -29.72 21.90
CA ALA A 348 6.91 -30.04 21.63
C ALA A 348 6.73 -30.90 20.37
N LEU A 349 7.83 -31.31 19.71
CA LEU A 349 7.76 -32.18 18.55
C LEU A 349 7.22 -33.55 18.94
N SER A 350 6.19 -34.01 18.23
CA SER A 350 5.69 -35.39 18.38
C SER A 350 6.74 -36.42 17.95
N SER A 351 6.62 -37.64 18.44
CA SER A 351 7.51 -38.75 18.04
C SER A 351 7.49 -39.02 16.53
N THR A 352 6.36 -38.79 15.86
CA THR A 352 6.25 -38.91 14.40
C THR A 352 7.02 -37.80 13.67
N GLN A 353 6.97 -36.57 14.20
CA GLN A 353 7.73 -35.45 13.67
C GLN A 353 9.23 -35.65 13.87
N VAL A 354 9.66 -36.10 15.05
CA VAL A 354 11.08 -36.41 15.32
C VAL A 354 11.58 -37.53 14.42
N ALA A 355 10.83 -38.63 14.27
CA ALA A 355 11.19 -39.73 13.37
C ALA A 355 11.24 -39.29 11.88
N GLY A 356 10.55 -38.20 11.52
CA GLY A 356 10.57 -37.60 10.18
C GLY A 356 11.76 -36.69 9.89
N LEU A 357 12.57 -36.30 10.90
CA LEU A 357 13.72 -35.42 10.71
C LEU A 357 14.84 -36.11 9.92
N ASP A 358 15.21 -35.57 8.77
CA ASP A 358 16.34 -36.10 8.00
C ASP A 358 17.71 -35.67 8.57
N ALA A 359 18.78 -36.17 7.94
CA ALA A 359 20.16 -35.87 8.36
C ALA A 359 20.50 -34.37 8.29
N ASN A 360 19.85 -33.58 7.43
CA ASN A 360 20.10 -32.14 7.31
C ASN A 360 19.42 -31.39 8.45
N HIS A 361 18.19 -31.76 8.80
CA HIS A 361 17.48 -31.17 9.95
C HIS A 361 18.25 -31.43 11.25
N LEU A 362 18.65 -32.68 11.47
CA LEU A 362 19.42 -33.05 12.66
C LEU A 362 20.73 -32.26 12.74
N LYS A 363 21.49 -32.13 11.65
CA LYS A 363 22.73 -31.33 11.62
C LYS A 363 22.53 -29.83 11.86
N ALA A 364 21.32 -29.33 11.67
CA ALA A 364 21.00 -27.92 11.85
C ALA A 364 20.49 -27.59 13.26
N LEU A 365 19.99 -28.59 13.99
CA LEU A 365 19.69 -28.43 15.42
C LEU A 365 20.95 -28.04 16.17
N THR A 366 20.84 -26.94 16.91
CA THR A 366 21.89 -26.46 17.80
C THR A 366 22.02 -27.38 19.03
N SER A 367 23.16 -27.35 19.71
CA SER A 367 23.33 -28.10 20.97
C SER A 367 22.32 -27.69 22.04
N THR A 368 21.90 -26.42 22.07
CA THR A 368 20.87 -25.94 22.99
C THR A 368 19.48 -26.52 22.66
N GLN A 369 19.14 -26.66 21.38
CA GLN A 369 17.89 -27.32 20.96
C GLN A 369 17.93 -28.82 21.22
N MET A 370 19.06 -29.48 20.98
CA MET A 370 19.26 -30.90 21.31
C MET A 370 19.13 -31.15 22.82
N ALA A 371 19.70 -30.28 23.65
CA ALA A 371 19.60 -30.38 25.12
C ALA A 371 18.20 -30.06 25.66
N ALA A 372 17.32 -29.48 24.83
CA ALA A 372 15.93 -29.22 25.19
C ALA A 372 14.99 -30.39 24.83
N PHE A 373 15.49 -31.44 24.15
CA PHE A 373 14.71 -32.65 23.95
C PHE A 373 14.28 -33.20 25.31
N THR A 374 13.05 -33.67 25.39
CA THR A 374 12.59 -34.50 26.48
C THR A 374 12.87 -35.97 26.13
N THR A 375 12.65 -36.86 27.09
CA THR A 375 12.77 -38.30 26.88
C THR A 375 11.84 -38.82 25.77
N VAL A 376 10.73 -38.12 25.48
CA VAL A 376 9.82 -38.47 24.38
C VAL A 376 10.46 -38.23 23.03
N GLU A 377 11.13 -37.09 22.82
CA GLU A 377 11.82 -36.82 21.55
C GLU A 377 13.07 -37.69 21.41
N ALA A 378 13.83 -37.90 22.50
CA ALA A 378 15.01 -38.75 22.47
C ALA A 378 14.68 -40.20 22.08
N THR A 379 13.65 -40.79 22.68
CA THR A 379 13.18 -42.15 22.34
C THR A 379 12.57 -42.28 20.95
N ALA A 380 12.21 -41.16 20.31
CA ALA A 380 11.70 -41.16 18.95
C ALA A 380 12.81 -41.13 17.88
N LEU A 381 14.07 -40.91 18.25
CA LEU A 381 15.20 -40.98 17.32
C LEU A 381 15.41 -42.41 16.83
N THR A 382 15.50 -42.57 15.50
CA THR A 382 15.80 -43.86 14.88
C THR A 382 17.30 -44.13 14.81
N SER A 383 17.70 -45.40 14.68
CA SER A 383 19.11 -45.77 14.48
C SER A 383 19.75 -45.08 13.27
N THR A 384 18.97 -44.83 12.21
CA THR A 384 19.46 -44.08 11.03
C THR A 384 19.77 -42.63 11.37
N GLN A 385 18.94 -41.99 12.19
CA GLN A 385 19.13 -40.61 12.64
C GLN A 385 20.31 -40.50 13.63
N ILE A 386 20.39 -41.42 14.59
CA ILE A 386 21.48 -41.48 15.58
C ILE A 386 22.84 -41.65 14.90
N ALA A 387 22.92 -42.48 13.85
CA ALA A 387 24.13 -42.64 13.04
C ALA A 387 24.59 -41.34 12.35
N GLN A 388 23.74 -40.33 12.18
CA GLN A 388 24.06 -39.04 11.57
C GLN A 388 24.45 -37.95 12.57
N LEU A 389 24.23 -38.18 13.87
CA LEU A 389 24.54 -37.20 14.91
C LEU A 389 26.06 -37.00 15.04
N SER A 390 26.46 -35.73 15.19
CA SER A 390 27.85 -35.36 15.49
C SER A 390 28.17 -35.61 16.98
N SER A 391 29.46 -35.63 17.33
CA SER A 391 29.88 -35.74 18.74
C SER A 391 29.32 -34.60 19.61
N VAL A 392 29.16 -33.40 19.05
CA VAL A 392 28.60 -32.25 19.78
C VAL A 392 27.11 -32.45 20.07
N GLN A 393 26.39 -33.10 19.16
CA GLN A 393 24.95 -33.37 19.32
C GLN A 393 24.70 -34.55 20.26
N ILE A 394 25.52 -35.61 20.19
CA ILE A 394 25.49 -36.70 21.17
C ILE A 394 25.77 -36.16 22.58
N ALA A 395 26.79 -35.31 22.73
CA ALA A 395 27.14 -34.68 24.02
C ALA A 395 26.08 -33.70 24.55
N ALA A 396 25.11 -33.30 23.72
CA ALA A 396 24.04 -32.39 24.13
C ALA A 396 22.80 -33.13 24.65
N LEU A 397 22.64 -34.42 24.35
CA LEU A 397 21.59 -35.25 24.93
C LEU A 397 21.87 -35.47 26.42
N SER A 398 20.81 -35.56 27.23
CA SER A 398 21.01 -35.89 28.65
C SER A 398 21.43 -37.34 28.83
N THR A 399 22.07 -37.65 29.96
CA THR A 399 22.41 -39.03 30.32
C THR A 399 21.15 -39.92 30.39
N ASP A 400 20.04 -39.38 30.91
CA ASP A 400 18.77 -40.10 30.97
C ASP A 400 18.22 -40.39 29.57
N ASP A 401 18.36 -39.46 28.62
CA ASP A 401 17.96 -39.66 27.22
C ASP A 401 18.79 -40.77 26.55
N ILE A 402 20.12 -40.73 26.71
CA ILE A 402 21.01 -41.74 26.14
C ILE A 402 20.71 -43.13 26.72
N ALA A 403 20.39 -43.21 28.01
CA ALA A 403 20.02 -44.46 28.68
C ALA A 403 18.69 -45.06 28.17
N THR A 404 17.87 -44.28 27.44
CA THR A 404 16.64 -44.81 26.82
C THR A 404 16.87 -45.51 25.48
N PHE A 405 18.03 -45.33 24.84
CA PHE A 405 18.32 -45.93 23.53
C PHE A 405 18.38 -47.46 23.61
N THR A 406 17.83 -48.15 22.63
CA THR A 406 17.98 -49.60 22.48
C THR A 406 19.43 -49.98 22.19
N SER A 407 19.79 -51.25 22.39
CA SER A 407 21.13 -51.76 22.03
C SER A 407 21.47 -51.57 20.54
N ALA A 408 20.47 -51.64 19.66
CA ALA A 408 20.63 -51.37 18.23
C ALA A 408 20.92 -49.89 17.95
N GLU A 409 20.30 -48.98 18.69
CA GLU A 409 20.53 -47.53 18.59
C GLU A 409 21.90 -47.14 19.14
N ILE A 410 22.33 -47.71 20.27
CA ILE A 410 23.70 -47.54 20.78
C ILE A 410 24.73 -48.03 19.76
N ALA A 411 24.51 -49.20 19.16
CA ALA A 411 25.39 -49.74 18.11
C ALA A 411 25.44 -48.85 16.84
N SER A 412 24.40 -48.05 16.61
CA SER A 412 24.31 -47.16 15.45
C SER A 412 25.09 -45.84 15.61
N ILE A 413 25.50 -45.48 16.84
CA ILE A 413 26.30 -44.28 17.09
C ILE A 413 27.57 -44.32 16.23
N SER A 414 27.78 -43.30 15.41
CA SER A 414 28.91 -43.25 14.48
C SER A 414 30.25 -43.18 15.21
N ALA A 415 31.33 -43.59 14.53
CA ALA A 415 32.70 -43.45 15.03
C ALA A 415 33.03 -42.01 15.49
N THR A 416 32.47 -41.01 14.80
CA THR A 416 32.58 -39.60 15.21
C THR A 416 31.71 -39.28 16.42
N GLY A 417 30.48 -39.79 16.47
CA GLY A 417 29.53 -39.59 17.57
C GLY A 417 30.02 -40.17 18.90
N MET A 418 30.78 -41.27 18.86
CA MET A 418 31.34 -41.91 20.06
C MET A 418 32.10 -40.94 20.96
N LYS A 419 32.82 -39.97 20.41
CA LYS A 419 33.56 -38.95 21.18
C LYS A 419 32.68 -37.97 21.96
N GLY A 420 31.38 -37.97 21.69
CA GLY A 420 30.39 -37.17 22.41
C GLY A 420 29.92 -37.80 23.72
N LEU A 421 30.07 -39.11 23.90
CA LEU A 421 29.63 -39.81 25.11
C LEU A 421 30.56 -39.46 26.29
N SER A 422 29.98 -39.02 27.41
CA SER A 422 30.71 -38.87 28.66
C SER A 422 30.87 -40.21 29.37
N SER A 423 31.79 -40.29 30.34
CA SER A 423 31.89 -41.47 31.21
C SER A 423 30.61 -41.69 32.02
N ALA A 424 29.85 -40.64 32.35
CA ALA A 424 28.57 -40.75 33.05
C ALA A 424 27.51 -41.40 32.16
N ASP A 425 27.45 -41.03 30.87
CA ASP A 425 26.52 -41.64 29.91
C ASP A 425 26.75 -43.14 29.80
N ILE A 426 28.03 -43.55 29.68
CA ILE A 426 28.40 -44.96 29.59
C ILE A 426 28.06 -45.72 30.88
N MET A 427 28.28 -45.13 32.05
CA MET A 427 27.95 -45.78 33.34
C MET A 427 26.45 -45.93 33.59
N ALA A 428 25.61 -45.17 32.88
CA ALA A 428 24.16 -45.27 32.98
C ALA A 428 23.55 -46.35 32.05
N LEU A 429 24.34 -46.96 31.17
CA LEU A 429 23.88 -47.97 30.22
C LEU A 429 23.82 -49.36 30.85
N THR A 430 22.78 -50.12 30.50
CA THR A 430 22.63 -51.55 30.81
C THR A 430 23.68 -52.41 30.10
N ASP A 431 23.91 -53.63 30.60
CA ASP A 431 24.80 -54.62 29.98
C ASP A 431 24.48 -54.84 28.49
N ALA A 432 23.19 -54.94 28.14
CA ALA A 432 22.76 -55.14 26.75
C ALA A 432 23.05 -53.93 25.84
N GLN A 433 23.01 -52.71 26.38
CA GLN A 433 23.39 -51.50 25.65
C GLN A 433 24.91 -51.42 25.49
N LEU A 434 25.69 -51.75 26.52
CA LEU A 434 27.16 -51.79 26.47
C LEU A 434 27.66 -52.80 25.43
N ASP A 435 27.02 -53.95 25.30
CA ASP A 435 27.31 -54.95 24.26
C ASP A 435 27.16 -54.37 22.85
N GLY A 436 26.29 -53.35 22.68
CA GLY A 436 26.11 -52.62 21.42
C GLY A 436 27.37 -51.90 20.94
N PHE A 437 28.34 -51.58 21.81
CA PHE A 437 29.59 -50.91 21.42
C PHE A 437 30.61 -51.81 20.72
N GLY A 438 30.39 -53.12 20.60
CA GLY A 438 31.42 -54.08 20.18
C GLY A 438 32.26 -53.67 18.96
N THR A 439 31.64 -53.12 17.91
CA THR A 439 32.35 -52.65 16.71
C THR A 439 32.92 -51.23 16.83
N GLN A 440 32.46 -50.46 17.80
CA GLN A 440 32.86 -49.06 18.03
C GLN A 440 33.96 -48.89 19.08
N GLN A 441 34.32 -49.93 19.82
CA GLN A 441 35.40 -49.90 20.81
C GLN A 441 36.70 -49.22 20.31
N PRO A 442 37.17 -49.42 19.06
CA PRO A 442 38.38 -48.75 18.57
C PRO A 442 38.25 -47.22 18.42
N ASN A 443 37.03 -46.68 18.40
CA ASN A 443 36.74 -45.26 18.22
C ASN A 443 36.56 -44.50 19.55
N MET A 444 36.61 -45.22 20.68
CA MET A 444 36.43 -44.67 22.03
C MET A 444 37.72 -44.03 22.58
N THR A 445 37.56 -43.07 23.49
CA THR A 445 38.68 -42.52 24.27
C THR A 445 39.08 -43.48 25.40
N ASN A 446 40.26 -43.27 25.99
CA ASN A 446 40.71 -44.07 27.13
C ASN A 446 39.73 -43.98 28.32
N ASP A 447 39.18 -42.80 28.58
CA ASP A 447 38.22 -42.59 29.68
C ASP A 447 36.89 -43.29 29.42
N GLN A 448 36.46 -43.33 28.15
CA GLN A 448 35.27 -44.06 27.74
C GLN A 448 35.47 -45.58 27.86
N VAL A 449 36.62 -46.11 27.45
CA VAL A 449 36.95 -47.54 27.64
C VAL A 449 37.00 -47.90 29.12
N ALA A 450 37.60 -47.05 29.95
CA ALA A 450 37.61 -47.24 31.40
C ALA A 450 36.19 -47.23 32.00
N ALA A 451 35.32 -46.34 31.53
CA ALA A 451 33.91 -46.30 31.94
C ALA A 451 33.14 -47.56 31.55
N VAL A 452 33.35 -48.11 30.34
CA VAL A 452 32.73 -49.38 29.93
C VAL A 452 33.16 -50.52 30.86
N ILE A 453 34.46 -50.63 31.15
CA ILE A 453 34.99 -51.66 32.06
C ILE A 453 34.40 -51.50 33.46
N ALA A 454 34.28 -50.26 33.94
CA ALA A 454 33.69 -49.97 35.25
C ALA A 454 32.21 -50.36 35.30
N ALA A 455 31.43 -50.02 34.27
CA ALA A 455 30.00 -50.29 34.18
C ALA A 455 29.68 -51.80 34.24
N TYR A 456 30.40 -52.64 33.48
CA TYR A 456 30.23 -54.11 33.55
C TYR A 456 30.58 -54.72 34.91
N ASN A 457 31.44 -54.07 35.69
CA ASN A 457 31.82 -54.55 37.02
C ASN A 457 30.91 -54.02 38.13
N ASP A 458 29.98 -53.11 37.82
CA ASP A 458 29.00 -52.60 38.76
C ASP A 458 27.76 -53.50 38.78
N THR A 459 27.59 -54.26 39.87
CA THR A 459 26.49 -55.23 40.06
C THR A 459 25.09 -54.61 40.14
N THR A 460 24.95 -53.29 40.02
CA THR A 460 23.67 -52.58 40.04
C THR A 460 23.07 -52.28 38.65
N VAL A 461 23.81 -52.60 37.57
CA VAL A 461 23.52 -52.20 36.18
C VAL A 461 22.86 -53.34 35.34
N SER A 462 22.55 -54.48 35.97
CA SER A 462 22.04 -55.71 35.33
C SER A 462 20.53 -55.75 35.12
#